data_AF-A0A7S1HT86-F1
#
_entry.id   AF-A0A7S1HT86-F1
#
_cell.length_a   1.000
_cell.length_b   1.000
_cell.length_c   1.000
_cell.angle_alpha   90.00
_cell.angle_beta   90.00
_cell.angle_gamma   90.00
#
_symmetry.space_group_name_H-M   'P 1'
#
loop_
_entity.id
_entity.type
_entity.pdbx_description
1 polymer ?
#
loop_
_entity_poly.entity_id
_entity_poly.type
_entity_poly.pdbx_seq_one_letter_code
_entity_poly.pdbx_strand_id
1 'polypeptide(L)'
;MEANVSFLQQQPQAQVRHGVNATQLGAALGPPQRFDEIHFMHPHTGREDLRRNAALVAHFFASAAPLLAPGGGAAVVVALLKDQYERWRIPEMAALNGLALQGHEALPVQFAAKRGDSSRGFYRLSSSGKRNRETKGGHGGTSCLYRFSRSPAAMEALLQQNRAPLQ
;
A
#
# COMPACT_ATOMS: atom_id res chain seq x y z
N MET A 1 -10.15 8.52 15.71
CA MET A 1 -9.00 8.76 14.81
C MET A 1 -8.03 9.77 15.44
N GLU A 2 -8.54 10.81 16.09
CA GLU A 2 -7.76 11.86 16.79
C GLU A 2 -6.68 11.32 17.72
N ALA A 3 -6.96 10.32 18.57
CA ALA A 3 -5.96 9.82 19.52
C ALA A 3 -4.65 9.29 18.89
N ASN A 4 -4.72 8.65 17.71
CA ASN A 4 -3.50 8.14 17.04
C ASN A 4 -2.70 9.29 16.43
N VAL A 5 -3.39 10.28 15.86
CA VAL A 5 -2.77 11.48 15.29
C VAL A 5 -2.11 12.29 16.40
N SER A 6 -2.80 12.52 17.52
CA SER A 6 -2.22 13.20 18.68
C SER A 6 -1.03 12.45 19.26
N PHE A 7 -1.10 11.12 19.35
CA PHE A 7 0.04 10.30 19.77
C PHE A 7 1.25 10.48 18.85
N LEU A 8 1.06 10.45 17.53
CA LEU A 8 2.14 10.66 16.56
C LEU A 8 2.70 12.08 16.63
N GLN A 9 1.85 13.09 16.80
CA GLN A 9 2.27 14.49 16.95
C GLN A 9 3.12 14.73 18.21
N GLN A 10 3.00 13.85 19.22
CA GLN A 10 3.83 13.89 20.43
C GLN A 10 5.18 13.18 20.26
N GLN A 11 5.40 12.44 19.17
CA GLN A 11 6.67 11.77 18.92
C GLN A 11 7.68 12.74 18.28
N PRO A 12 8.85 13.01 18.89
CA PRO A 12 9.81 14.00 18.38
C PRO A 12 10.33 13.70 16.97
N GLN A 13 10.32 12.43 16.57
CA GLN A 13 10.83 11.96 15.28
C GLN A 13 9.73 11.83 14.21
N ALA A 14 8.46 12.09 14.54
CA ALA A 14 7.35 11.96 13.61
C ALA A 14 6.89 13.32 13.11
N GLN A 15 6.71 13.44 11.79
CA GLN A 15 6.05 14.58 11.18
C GLN A 15 4.68 14.15 10.65
N VAL A 16 3.61 14.73 11.18
CA VAL A 16 2.26 14.51 10.67
C VAL A 16 1.89 15.60 9.67
N ARG A 17 1.48 15.19 8.46
CA ARG A 17 0.95 16.07 7.42
C ARG A 17 -0.48 15.67 7.06
N HIS A 18 -1.31 16.66 6.74
CA HIS A 18 -2.70 16.47 6.31
C HIS A 18 -2.88 16.96 4.87
N GLY A 19 -3.95 16.51 4.20
CA GLY A 19 -4.23 16.89 2.81
C GLY A 19 -3.21 16.38 1.80
N VAL A 20 -2.45 15.33 2.15
CA VAL A 20 -1.45 14.74 1.26
C VAL A 20 -2.15 13.90 0.19
N ASN A 21 -2.01 14.33 -1.08
CA ASN A 21 -2.45 13.52 -2.20
C ASN A 21 -1.40 12.44 -2.52
N ALA A 22 -1.75 11.17 -2.29
CA ALA A 22 -0.87 10.03 -2.53
C ALA A 22 -0.46 9.84 -4.00
N THR A 23 -1.20 10.42 -4.95
CA THR A 23 -0.83 10.38 -6.38
C THR A 23 0.03 11.58 -6.81
N GLN A 24 0.34 12.49 -5.89
CA GLN A 24 1.12 13.72 -6.13
C GLN A 24 2.06 14.03 -4.95
N LEU A 25 2.72 13.00 -4.40
CA LEU A 25 3.60 13.09 -3.23
C LEU A 25 4.71 14.13 -3.40
N GLY A 26 5.29 14.26 -4.60
CA GLY A 26 6.35 15.24 -4.85
C GLY A 26 5.91 16.68 -4.56
N ALA A 27 4.68 17.03 -4.93
CA ALA A 27 4.10 18.35 -4.66
C ALA A 27 3.75 18.52 -3.17
N ALA A 28 3.31 17.45 -2.50
CA ALA A 28 2.90 17.49 -1.09
C ALA A 28 4.07 17.49 -0.09
N LEU A 29 5.19 16.85 -0.45
CA LEU A 29 6.35 16.68 0.43
C LEU A 29 7.43 17.74 0.22
N GLY A 30 7.55 18.24 -1.02
CA GLY A 30 8.56 19.20 -1.43
C GLY A 30 9.94 18.55 -1.68
N PRO A 31 10.80 19.17 -2.51
CA PRO A 31 12.16 18.69 -2.74
C PRO A 31 13.07 18.93 -1.52
N PRO A 32 14.14 18.13 -1.30
CA PRO A 32 14.59 16.93 -1.99
C PRO A 32 14.44 15.66 -1.12
N GLN A 33 13.28 15.45 -0.51
CA GLN A 33 13.11 14.30 0.40
C GLN A 33 13.32 12.98 -0.34
N ARG A 34 14.04 12.07 0.31
CA ARG A 34 14.25 10.69 -0.12
C ARG A 34 13.90 9.78 1.04
N PHE A 35 13.24 8.67 0.72
CA PHE A 35 12.76 7.73 1.71
C PHE A 35 13.36 6.35 1.47
N ASP A 36 13.78 5.71 2.55
CA ASP A 36 14.12 4.29 2.53
C ASP A 36 12.86 3.46 2.30
N GLU A 37 11.75 3.84 2.92
CA GLU A 37 10.48 3.15 2.75
C GLU A 37 9.29 4.11 2.63
N ILE A 38 8.37 3.78 1.73
CA ILE A 38 7.10 4.50 1.56
C ILE A 38 5.97 3.48 1.65
N HIS A 39 5.13 3.59 2.69
CA HIS A 39 4.06 2.64 2.97
C HIS A 39 2.69 3.21 2.58
N PHE A 40 1.90 2.47 1.79
CA PHE A 40 0.50 2.79 1.49
C PHE A 40 -0.43 1.71 2.03
N MET A 41 -1.10 2.04 3.13
CA MET A 41 -1.90 1.08 3.88
C MET A 41 -3.33 1.00 3.34
N HIS A 42 -3.72 -0.17 2.84
CA HIS A 42 -5.07 -0.51 2.39
C HIS A 42 -5.70 0.53 1.43
N PRO A 43 -5.01 0.86 0.32
CA PRO A 43 -5.47 1.89 -0.58
C PRO A 43 -6.79 1.51 -1.26
N HIS A 44 -7.76 2.41 -1.24
CA HIS A 44 -9.02 2.24 -1.96
C HIS A 44 -9.66 3.60 -2.27
N THR A 45 -10.49 3.65 -3.30
CA THR A 45 -11.26 4.86 -3.68
C THR A 45 -12.54 5.08 -2.87
N GLY A 46 -12.78 4.25 -1.84
CA GLY A 46 -13.96 4.32 -0.98
C GLY A 46 -15.18 3.57 -1.56
N ARG A 47 -15.07 3.06 -2.79
CA ARG A 47 -16.02 2.12 -3.39
C ARG A 47 -15.23 0.91 -3.90
N GLU A 48 -15.87 -0.26 -3.91
CA GLU A 48 -15.26 -1.44 -4.53
C GLU A 48 -15.39 -1.34 -6.05
N ASP A 49 -14.39 -0.72 -6.66
CA ASP A 49 -14.21 -0.63 -8.11
C ASP A 49 -12.78 -1.06 -8.44
N LEU A 50 -12.68 -2.24 -9.05
CA LEU A 50 -11.40 -2.87 -9.36
C LEU A 50 -10.51 -1.99 -10.24
N ARG A 51 -11.08 -1.31 -11.24
CA ARG A 51 -10.30 -0.47 -12.17
C ARG A 51 -9.80 0.78 -11.47
N ARG A 52 -10.66 1.44 -10.69
CA ARG A 52 -10.28 2.66 -9.96
C ARG A 52 -9.27 2.38 -8.86
N ASN A 53 -9.41 1.27 -8.14
CA ASN A 53 -8.47 0.89 -7.09
C ASN A 53 -7.11 0.48 -7.66
N ALA A 54 -7.08 -0.26 -8.77
CA ALA A 54 -5.83 -0.56 -9.49
C ALA A 54 -5.15 0.72 -10.00
N ALA A 55 -5.92 1.64 -10.62
CA ALA A 55 -5.40 2.92 -11.09
C ALA A 55 -4.85 3.80 -9.95
N LEU A 56 -5.53 3.83 -8.79
CA LEU A 56 -5.03 4.52 -7.60
C LEU A 56 -3.65 4.03 -7.20
N VAL A 57 -3.45 2.70 -7.14
CA VAL A 57 -2.15 2.12 -6.77
C VAL A 57 -1.10 2.39 -7.85
N ALA A 58 -1.45 2.32 -9.13
CA ALA A 58 -0.54 2.66 -10.23
C ALA A 58 -0.04 4.10 -10.15
N HIS A 59 -0.94 5.06 -9.94
CA HIS A 59 -0.58 6.47 -9.79
C HIS A 59 0.21 6.74 -8.50
N PHE A 60 -0.07 6.01 -7.43
CA PHE A 60 0.75 6.05 -6.23
C PHE A 60 2.18 5.55 -6.51
N PHE A 61 2.35 4.42 -7.21
CA PHE A 61 3.69 3.94 -7.60
C PHE A 61 4.44 4.97 -8.44
N ALA A 62 3.79 5.57 -9.44
CA ALA A 62 4.36 6.63 -10.26
C ALA A 62 4.85 7.82 -9.41
N SER A 63 4.06 8.18 -8.39
CA SER A 63 4.38 9.29 -7.50
C SER A 63 5.44 8.96 -6.46
N ALA A 64 5.53 7.71 -6.00
CA ALA A 64 6.41 7.28 -4.92
C ALA A 64 7.79 6.85 -5.41
N ALA A 65 7.88 6.19 -6.57
CA ALA A 65 9.13 5.65 -7.10
C ALA A 65 10.26 6.70 -7.19
N PRO A 66 10.02 7.94 -7.68
CA PRO A 66 11.05 8.98 -7.74
C PRO A 66 11.56 9.45 -6.37
N LEU A 67 10.76 9.26 -5.32
CA LEU A 67 11.05 9.69 -3.95
C LEU A 67 11.81 8.63 -3.15
N LEU A 68 11.98 7.41 -3.67
CA LEU A 68 12.85 6.43 -3.04
C LEU A 68 14.31 6.88 -3.04
N ALA A 69 14.99 6.63 -1.92
CA ALA A 69 16.44 6.80 -1.83
C ALA A 69 17.16 5.99 -2.92
N PRO A 70 18.27 6.51 -3.48
CA PRO A 70 19.09 5.75 -4.41
C PRO A 70 19.72 4.54 -3.72
N GLY A 71 19.90 3.43 -4.45
CA GLY A 71 20.49 2.19 -3.92
C GLY A 71 19.48 1.04 -3.85
N GLY A 72 19.95 -0.14 -3.40
CA GLY A 72 19.19 -1.39 -3.46
C GLY A 72 18.23 -1.65 -2.29
N GLY A 73 18.30 -0.85 -1.21
CA GLY A 73 17.51 -1.09 0.01
C GLY A 73 16.13 -0.43 0.04
N ALA A 74 15.93 0.60 -0.78
CA ALA A 74 14.71 1.41 -0.71
C ALA A 74 13.51 0.69 -1.34
N ALA A 75 12.32 0.89 -0.77
CA ALA A 75 11.11 0.22 -1.23
C ALA A 75 9.82 1.02 -1.06
N VAL A 76 8.89 0.78 -1.98
CA VAL A 76 7.47 1.08 -1.78
C VAL A 76 6.81 -0.16 -1.19
N VAL A 77 6.04 0.00 -0.12
CA VAL A 77 5.29 -1.08 0.54
C VAL A 77 3.81 -0.80 0.41
N VAL A 78 3.03 -1.79 -0.04
CA VAL A 78 1.57 -1.66 -0.15
C VAL A 78 0.90 -2.75 0.69
N ALA A 79 0.02 -2.36 1.60
CA ALA A 79 -0.74 -3.30 2.42
C ALA A 79 -2.07 -3.65 1.75
N LEU A 80 -2.26 -4.91 1.36
CA LEU A 80 -3.46 -5.37 0.65
C LEU A 80 -3.88 -6.75 1.14
N LEU A 81 -5.15 -7.10 0.93
CA LEU A 81 -5.56 -8.50 0.99
C LEU A 81 -4.97 -9.27 -0.19
N LYS A 82 -4.70 -10.56 0.00
CA LYS A 82 -4.13 -11.42 -1.05
C LYS A 82 -4.94 -11.38 -2.36
N ASP A 83 -6.27 -11.43 -2.25
CA ASP A 83 -7.16 -11.39 -3.41
C ASP A 83 -7.12 -10.03 -4.13
N GLN A 84 -6.98 -8.92 -3.39
CA GLN A 84 -6.85 -7.59 -3.96
C GLN A 84 -5.55 -7.45 -4.75
N TYR A 85 -4.45 -7.99 -4.21
CA TYR A 85 -3.15 -7.98 -4.90
C TYR A 85 -3.23 -8.63 -6.29
N GLU A 86 -3.87 -9.79 -6.37
CA GLU A 86 -4.06 -10.53 -7.62
C GLU A 86 -5.08 -9.83 -8.54
N ARG A 87 -6.26 -9.51 -8.03
CA ARG A 87 -7.38 -8.93 -8.80
C ARG A 87 -7.04 -7.55 -9.37
N TRP A 88 -6.27 -6.75 -8.63
CA TRP A 88 -5.90 -5.39 -9.06
C TRP A 88 -4.63 -5.37 -9.92
N ARG A 89 -4.04 -6.53 -10.20
CA ARG A 89 -2.86 -6.66 -11.07
C ARG A 89 -1.71 -5.79 -10.58
N ILE A 90 -1.46 -5.82 -9.27
CA ILE A 90 -0.46 -4.99 -8.61
C ILE A 90 0.96 -5.22 -9.17
N PRO A 91 1.40 -6.45 -9.49
CA PRO A 91 2.69 -6.66 -10.14
C PRO A 91 2.84 -5.84 -11.42
N GLU A 92 1.82 -5.82 -12.27
CA GLU A 92 1.85 -5.08 -13.52
C GLU A 92 1.81 -3.57 -13.28
N MET A 93 1.03 -3.09 -12.32
CA MET A 93 1.00 -1.67 -11.96
C MET A 93 2.36 -1.20 -11.41
N ALA A 94 3.07 -2.05 -10.67
CA ALA A 94 4.41 -1.77 -10.17
C ALA A 94 5.44 -1.77 -11.33
N ALA A 95 5.40 -2.80 -12.19
CA ALA A 95 6.32 -2.94 -13.32
C ALA A 95 6.21 -1.76 -14.31
N LEU A 96 4.99 -1.27 -14.57
CA LEU A 96 4.74 -0.06 -15.35
C LEU A 96 5.36 1.21 -14.76
N ASN A 97 5.84 1.17 -13.52
CA ASN A 97 6.50 2.28 -12.84
C ASN A 97 7.95 1.94 -12.47
N GLY A 98 8.55 0.94 -13.12
CA GLY A 98 9.94 0.54 -12.89
C GLY A 98 10.17 -0.05 -11.51
N LEU A 99 9.16 -0.71 -10.93
CA LEU A 99 9.24 -1.40 -9.65
C LEU A 99 9.00 -2.90 -9.84
N ALA A 100 9.67 -3.74 -9.06
CA ALA A 100 9.45 -5.18 -8.98
C ALA A 100 9.19 -5.62 -7.56
N LEU A 101 8.34 -6.64 -7.39
CA LEU A 101 8.13 -7.28 -6.10
C LEU A 101 9.44 -7.92 -5.62
N GLN A 102 9.87 -7.59 -4.41
CA GLN A 102 10.99 -8.27 -3.75
C GLN A 102 10.52 -9.36 -2.80
N GLY A 103 9.36 -9.17 -2.18
CA GLY A 103 8.81 -10.11 -1.22
C GLY A 103 7.51 -9.60 -0.64
N HIS A 104 6.89 -10.43 0.17
CA HIS A 104 5.72 -10.03 0.95
C HIS A 104 5.69 -10.78 2.28
N GLU A 105 5.07 -10.18 3.28
CA GLU A 105 4.85 -10.78 4.58
C GLU A 105 3.40 -10.60 5.02
N ALA A 106 2.86 -11.55 5.79
CA ALA A 106 1.53 -11.40 6.35
C ALA A 106 1.55 -10.34 7.45
N LEU A 107 0.55 -9.46 7.47
CA LEU A 107 0.34 -8.59 8.62
C LEU A 107 -0.01 -9.45 9.85
N PRO A 108 0.48 -9.08 11.05
CA PRO A 108 0.07 -9.73 12.28
C PRO A 108 -1.45 -9.78 12.38
N VAL A 109 -2.00 -10.87 12.96
CA VAL A 109 -3.46 -11.13 13.00
C VAL A 109 -4.26 -9.94 13.55
N GLN A 110 -3.70 -9.15 14.48
CA GLN A 110 -4.33 -7.94 15.01
C GLN A 110 -4.52 -6.80 13.99
N PHE A 111 -3.81 -6.84 12.86
CA PHE A 111 -3.87 -5.87 11.76
C PHE A 111 -4.39 -6.50 10.45
N ALA A 112 -4.66 -7.82 10.43
CA ALA A 112 -5.01 -8.55 9.22
C ALA A 112 -6.48 -8.40 8.81
N ALA A 113 -7.38 -7.99 9.70
CA ALA A 113 -8.82 -7.98 9.44
C ALA A 113 -9.34 -6.58 9.02
N LYS A 114 -9.90 -6.51 7.80
CA LYS A 114 -10.79 -5.42 7.36
C LYS A 114 -11.94 -5.29 8.36
N ARG A 115 -12.23 -4.10 8.90
CA ARG A 115 -13.49 -3.88 9.65
C ARG A 115 -14.65 -4.32 8.74
N GLY A 116 -15.64 -5.04 9.29
CA GLY A 116 -16.85 -5.41 8.54
C GLY A 116 -17.46 -4.21 7.81
N ASP A 117 -18.24 -4.50 6.77
CA ASP A 117 -18.84 -3.69 5.68
C ASP A 117 -19.15 -2.18 5.91
N SER A 118 -19.17 -1.67 7.13
CA SER A 118 -19.22 -0.24 7.41
C SER A 118 -17.82 0.41 7.37
N SER A 119 -17.46 0.96 6.20
CA SER A 119 -16.56 2.10 5.87
C SER A 119 -15.82 2.94 6.95
N ARG A 120 -15.45 2.42 8.12
CA ARG A 120 -14.79 3.16 9.21
C ARG A 120 -13.62 2.32 9.72
N GLY A 121 -12.36 2.77 9.51
CA GLY A 121 -11.04 2.48 10.18
C GLY A 121 -10.65 1.05 10.66
N PHE A 122 -9.63 0.90 11.54
CA PHE A 122 -9.22 -0.31 12.32
C PHE A 122 -9.36 -0.12 13.86
N TYR A 123 -9.64 -1.17 14.66
CA TYR A 123 -9.89 -1.02 16.11
C TYR A 123 -8.72 -0.39 16.88
N ARG A 124 -9.07 0.39 17.92
CA ARG A 124 -8.21 0.78 19.03
C ARG A 124 -8.09 -0.43 19.96
N LEU A 125 -6.87 -0.87 20.27
CA LEU A 125 -6.65 -1.74 21.42
C LEU A 125 -6.92 -0.91 22.69
N SER A 126 -7.96 -1.25 23.45
CA SER A 126 -7.92 -0.97 24.88
C SER A 126 -6.96 -1.98 25.52
N SER A 127 -6.24 -1.55 26.55
CA SER A 127 -5.28 -2.35 27.33
C SER A 127 -5.90 -3.58 28.04
N SER A 128 -7.20 -3.85 27.87
CA SER A 128 -7.90 -4.98 28.45
C SER A 128 -8.23 -6.01 27.35
N GLY A 129 -7.38 -7.02 27.19
CA GLY A 129 -7.46 -8.07 26.17
C GLY A 129 -8.69 -9.00 26.28
N LYS A 130 -9.90 -8.49 26.03
CA LYS A 130 -11.10 -9.31 25.86
C LYS A 130 -11.46 -9.46 24.38
N ARG A 131 -11.19 -10.66 23.85
CA ARG A 131 -11.63 -11.14 22.54
C ARG A 131 -13.15 -11.18 22.49
N ASN A 132 -13.75 -10.61 21.46
CA ASN A 132 -15.17 -10.78 21.19
C ASN A 132 -15.40 -11.40 19.80
N ARG A 133 -16.48 -12.19 19.75
CA ARG A 133 -16.82 -13.22 18.77
C ARG A 133 -16.69 -12.84 17.30
N GLU A 134 -16.23 -13.85 16.57
CA GLU A 134 -16.29 -14.07 15.13
C GLU A 134 -17.69 -13.76 14.55
N THR A 135 -17.79 -12.70 13.75
CA THR A 135 -18.97 -12.44 12.92
C THR A 135 -18.78 -13.08 11.56
N LYS A 136 -19.59 -14.10 11.28
CA LYS A 136 -19.74 -14.71 9.95
C LYS A 136 -20.21 -13.65 8.95
N GLY A 137 -19.50 -13.49 7.83
CA GLY A 137 -19.98 -12.72 6.68
C GLY A 137 -18.98 -11.81 5.95
N GLY A 138 -17.71 -11.74 6.36
CA GLY A 138 -16.68 -10.99 5.62
C GLY A 138 -15.75 -11.92 4.86
N HIS A 139 -15.34 -11.57 3.64
CA HIS A 139 -14.25 -12.24 2.94
C HIS A 139 -12.97 -12.09 3.78
N GLY A 140 -12.72 -13.05 4.67
CA GLY A 140 -11.58 -13.10 5.59
C GLY A 140 -10.30 -13.45 4.84
N GLY A 141 -9.79 -12.52 4.04
CA GLY A 141 -8.48 -12.63 3.43
C GLY A 141 -7.37 -12.29 4.43
N THR A 142 -6.26 -12.99 4.37
CA THR A 142 -5.02 -12.55 5.03
C THR A 142 -4.54 -11.27 4.35
N SER A 143 -4.33 -10.21 5.14
CA SER A 143 -3.67 -9.01 4.63
C SER A 143 -2.15 -9.18 4.68
N CYS A 144 -1.47 -8.72 3.63
CA CYS A 144 -0.02 -8.79 3.48
C CYS A 144 0.57 -7.40 3.21
N LEU A 145 1.83 -7.20 3.58
CA LEU A 145 2.69 -6.11 3.12
C LEU A 145 3.48 -6.59 1.92
N TYR A 146 3.24 -5.98 0.76
CA TYR A 146 3.96 -6.26 -0.47
C TYR A 146 5.06 -5.23 -0.68
N ARG A 147 6.32 -5.67 -0.72
CA ARG A 147 7.51 -4.81 -0.85
C ARG A 147 7.97 -4.76 -2.31
N PHE A 148 8.11 -3.55 -2.84
CA PHE A 148 8.55 -3.31 -4.21
C PHE A 148 9.77 -2.39 -4.24
N SER A 149 10.77 -2.76 -5.02
CA SER A 149 12.00 -1.96 -5.21
C SER A 149 12.22 -1.65 -6.67
N ARG A 150 13.07 -0.65 -6.92
CA ARG A 150 13.40 -0.22 -8.29
C ARG A 150 13.97 -1.38 -9.10
N SER A 151 13.38 -1.60 -10.26
CA SER A 151 13.81 -2.56 -11.26
C SER A 151 13.42 -2.04 -12.64
N PRO A 152 14.34 -1.36 -13.35
CA PRO A 152 14.10 -0.92 -14.72
C PRO A 152 13.75 -2.09 -15.66
N ALA A 153 14.35 -3.25 -15.42
CA ALA A 153 14.10 -4.49 -16.16
C ALA A 153 12.66 -5.01 -16.02
N ALA A 154 11.94 -4.65 -14.95
CA ALA A 154 10.56 -5.09 -14.73
C ALA A 154 9.61 -4.56 -15.80
N MET A 155 9.78 -3.29 -16.20
CA MET A 155 9.01 -2.70 -17.29
C MET A 155 9.28 -3.42 -18.61
N GLU A 156 10.55 -3.63 -18.93
CA GLU A 156 10.96 -4.28 -20.18
C GLU A 156 10.40 -5.71 -20.27
N ALA A 157 10.50 -6.48 -19.18
CA ALA A 157 9.95 -7.82 -19.10
C ALA A 157 8.43 -7.83 -19.31
N LEU A 158 7.70 -6.88 -18.71
CA LEU A 158 6.25 -6.75 -18.90
C LEU A 158 5.90 -6.42 -20.36
N LEU A 159 6.63 -5.49 -20.98
CA LEU A 159 6.41 -5.12 -22.39
C LEU A 159 6.70 -6.29 -23.34
N GLN A 160 7.69 -7.12 -23.05
CA GLN A 160 7.99 -8.33 -23.81
C GLN A 160 6.89 -9.38 -23.67
N GLN A 161 6.38 -9.62 -22.45
CA GLN A 161 5.27 -10.54 -22.21
C GLN A 161 4.01 -10.16 -23.00
N ASN A 162 3.68 -8.86 -23.03
CA ASN A 162 2.50 -8.37 -23.76
C ASN A 162 2.66 -8.34 -25.29
N ARG A 163 3.87 -8.56 -25.82
CA ARG A 163 4.15 -8.65 -27.26
C ARG A 163 4.09 -10.09 -27.79
N ALA A 164 4.03 -11.10 -26.93
CA ALA A 164 3.89 -12.48 -27.37
C ALA A 164 2.53 -12.67 -28.07
N PRO A 165 2.47 -13.21 -29.29
CA PRO A 165 1.20 -13.50 -29.95
C PRO A 165 0.40 -14.49 -29.11
N LEU A 166 -0.91 -14.25 -29.00
CA LEU A 166 -1.86 -15.22 -28.44
C LEU A 166 -1.71 -16.52 -29.24
N GLN A 167 -1.22 -17.58 -28.61
CA GLN A 167 -1.23 -18.93 -29.18
C GLN A 167 -2.63 -19.52 -29.15
#